data_AF-A0A7V5XD44-F1
#
_entry.id   AF-A0A7V5XD44-F1
#
_cell.length_a   1.000
_cell.length_b   1.000
_cell.length_c   1.000
_cell.angle_alpha   90.00
_cell.angle_beta   90.00
_cell.angle_gamma   90.00
#
_symmetry.space_group_name_H-M   'P 1'
#
loop_
_entity.id
_entity.type
_entity.pdbx_description
1 polymer ?
#
loop_
_entity_poly.entity_id
_entity_poly.type
_entity_poly.pdbx_seq_one_letter_code
_entity_poly.pdbx_strand_id
1 'polypeptide(L)'
;MPTTDDHIVEVMPEGSLEVLSQDEVDRLLSVGEASQHEVLRRCALAVLNVGSHTDDTRAILEQYSDFDISIVQQDRGIKLALRNAPPDAFVDGTMIRGIREQLFAVLRDVVYVDSTLSARQFDLGSSKGITNAVFHILRNAGILKIPARPRLVVCWGGHAIAREEYDYTKELGYQLGLRGLDICTGCGAGAMKGPMKGAAIAHAKQRIRD
;
A
#
# COMPACT_ATOMS: atom_id res chain seq x y z
N MET A 1 36.08 0.32 13.90
CA MET A 1 35.39 0.22 12.60
C MET A 1 34.32 -0.84 12.77
N PRO A 2 33.05 -0.49 13.04
CA PRO A 2 31.99 -1.49 12.99
C PRO A 2 31.72 -1.80 11.52
N THR A 3 31.67 -3.08 11.20
CA THR A 3 31.28 -3.63 9.90
C THR A 3 29.87 -3.12 9.56
N THR A 4 29.75 -2.38 8.46
CA THR A 4 28.46 -2.11 7.81
C THR A 4 27.99 -3.43 7.18
N ASP A 5 27.43 -4.32 8.00
CA ASP A 5 26.65 -5.44 7.46
C ASP A 5 25.40 -4.83 6.84
N ASP A 6 25.34 -4.86 5.51
CA ASP A 6 24.12 -4.54 4.78
C ASP A 6 23.05 -5.53 5.20
N HIS A 7 22.07 -5.06 5.96
CA HIS A 7 20.99 -5.91 6.43
C HIS A 7 19.99 -6.07 5.29
N ILE A 8 20.06 -7.21 4.61
CA ILE A 8 19.15 -7.54 3.50
C ILE A 8 18.07 -8.49 4.02
N VAL A 9 16.81 -8.13 3.80
CA VAL A 9 15.65 -8.97 4.08
C VAL A 9 14.92 -9.28 2.78
N GLU A 10 14.64 -10.56 2.56
CA GLU A 10 13.87 -11.00 1.40
C GLU A 10 12.42 -11.24 1.80
N VAL A 11 11.49 -10.66 1.05
CA VAL A 11 10.05 -10.85 1.25
C VAL A 11 9.40 -11.39 -0.01
N MET A 12 8.54 -12.39 0.17
CA MET A 12 7.77 -13.02 -0.90
C MET A 12 6.35 -12.47 -0.94
N PRO A 13 5.71 -12.40 -2.12
CA PRO A 13 4.31 -12.00 -2.24
C PRO A 13 3.37 -12.96 -1.50
N GLU A 14 2.25 -12.43 -1.02
CA GLU A 14 1.09 -13.21 -0.57
C GLU A 14 -0.16 -12.70 -1.31
N GLY A 15 -0.81 -13.57 -2.06
CA GLY A 15 -1.96 -13.28 -2.92
C GLY A 15 -1.57 -12.81 -4.32
N SER A 16 -1.62 -11.49 -4.55
CA SER A 16 -1.30 -10.93 -5.88
C SER A 16 0.19 -11.01 -6.18
N LEU A 17 0.53 -11.22 -7.47
CA LEU A 17 1.92 -11.34 -7.96
C LEU A 17 2.66 -12.62 -7.51
N GLU A 18 1.95 -13.62 -6.96
CA GLU A 18 2.52 -14.94 -6.63
C GLU A 18 2.93 -15.75 -7.86
N VAL A 19 2.22 -15.59 -8.98
CA VAL A 19 2.51 -16.28 -10.24
C VAL A 19 2.52 -15.25 -11.35
N LEU A 20 3.65 -15.13 -12.00
CA LEU A 20 3.89 -14.20 -13.11
C LEU A 20 4.50 -14.98 -14.27
N SER A 21 4.12 -14.59 -15.49
CA SER A 21 4.81 -15.02 -16.70
C SER A 21 6.19 -14.39 -16.80
N GLN A 22 7.07 -14.99 -17.59
CA GLN A 22 8.42 -14.45 -17.81
C GLN A 22 8.37 -13.03 -18.38
N ASP A 23 7.44 -12.76 -19.31
CA ASP A 23 7.24 -11.43 -19.89
C ASP A 23 6.82 -10.38 -18.84
N GLU A 24 6.01 -10.78 -17.85
CA GLU A 24 5.62 -9.89 -16.74
C GLU A 24 6.81 -9.63 -15.80
N VAL A 25 7.64 -10.64 -15.54
CA VAL A 25 8.87 -10.49 -14.76
C VAL A 25 9.86 -9.56 -15.47
N ASP A 26 10.08 -9.75 -16.77
CA ASP A 26 11.00 -8.92 -17.55
C ASP A 26 10.53 -7.46 -17.60
N ARG A 27 9.22 -7.22 -17.69
CA ARG A 27 8.64 -5.88 -17.54
C ARG A 27 8.85 -5.30 -16.14
N LEU A 28 8.67 -6.10 -15.09
CA LEU A 28 8.94 -5.68 -13.72
C LEU A 28 10.41 -5.33 -13.50
N LEU A 29 11.34 -6.06 -14.12
CA LEU A 29 12.77 -5.76 -14.07
C LEU A 29 13.13 -4.51 -14.89
N SER A 30 12.38 -4.21 -15.96
CA SER A 30 12.55 -2.96 -16.72
C SER A 30 12.16 -1.70 -15.93
N VAL A 31 11.42 -1.85 -14.82
CA VAL A 31 11.15 -0.77 -13.86
C VAL A 31 12.41 -0.31 -13.10
N GLY A 32 13.55 -0.98 -13.33
CA GLY A 32 14.87 -0.52 -12.92
C GLY A 32 15.41 0.73 -13.64
N GLU A 33 14.64 1.38 -14.53
CA GLU A 33 14.98 2.74 -14.96
C GLU A 33 14.99 3.69 -13.74
N ALA A 34 16.03 4.52 -13.63
CA ALA A 34 16.35 5.27 -12.40
C ALA A 34 15.19 6.11 -11.83
N SER A 35 14.26 6.57 -12.67
CA SER A 35 13.09 7.36 -12.24
C SER A 35 12.01 6.52 -11.57
N GLN A 36 11.76 5.30 -12.03
CA GLN A 36 10.70 4.45 -11.52
C GLN A 36 11.14 3.69 -10.26
N HIS A 37 12.41 3.28 -10.24
CA HIS A 37 13.06 2.75 -9.04
C HIS A 37 12.92 3.71 -7.86
N GLU A 38 13.15 5.01 -8.07
CA GLU A 38 13.02 6.01 -7.00
C GLU A 38 11.57 6.18 -6.53
N VAL A 39 10.59 6.10 -7.42
CA VAL A 39 9.16 6.12 -7.03
C VAL A 39 8.81 4.88 -6.21
N LEU A 40 9.22 3.69 -6.67
CA LEU A 40 9.02 2.43 -5.96
C LEU A 40 9.68 2.48 -4.57
N ARG A 41 10.94 2.92 -4.50
CA ARG A 41 11.70 3.09 -3.25
C ARG A 41 10.98 4.02 -2.27
N ARG A 42 10.58 5.21 -2.72
CA ARG A 42 9.88 6.18 -1.84
C ARG A 42 8.54 5.67 -1.36
N CYS A 43 7.75 5.03 -2.22
CA CYS A 43 6.46 4.45 -1.83
C CYS A 43 6.64 3.26 -0.87
N ALA A 44 7.62 2.38 -1.12
CA ALA A 44 7.95 1.26 -0.24
C ALA A 44 8.41 1.75 1.14
N LEU A 45 9.27 2.77 1.19
CA LEU A 45 9.71 3.37 2.45
C LEU A 45 8.53 3.97 3.23
N ALA A 46 7.59 4.64 2.55
CA ALA A 46 6.40 5.18 3.18
C ALA A 46 5.52 4.08 3.81
N VAL A 47 5.41 2.92 3.16
CA VAL A 47 4.68 1.74 3.68
C VAL A 47 5.41 1.10 4.86
N LEU A 48 6.75 1.00 4.80
CA LEU A 48 7.57 0.43 5.87
C LEU A 48 7.61 1.33 7.12
N ASN A 49 7.45 2.64 6.95
CA ASN A 49 7.50 3.61 8.04
C ASN A 49 6.11 3.98 8.61
N VAL A 50 5.09 3.15 8.36
CA VAL A 50 3.72 3.34 8.87
C VAL A 50 3.72 3.21 10.39
N GLY A 51 3.38 4.31 11.07
CA GLY A 51 3.33 4.35 12.54
C GLY A 51 4.41 5.21 13.16
N SER A 52 5.36 5.73 12.38
CA SER A 52 6.25 6.79 12.87
C SER A 52 5.43 8.02 13.29
N HIS A 53 5.92 8.70 14.33
CA HIS A 53 5.32 9.93 14.86
C HIS A 53 5.83 11.19 14.14
N THR A 54 6.57 11.01 13.04
CA THR A 54 7.23 12.10 12.31
C THR A 54 6.41 12.43 11.07
N ASP A 55 5.85 13.65 11.04
CA ASP A 55 5.12 14.17 9.85
C ASP A 55 6.07 14.78 8.80
N ASP A 56 7.38 14.85 9.09
CA ASP A 56 8.38 15.37 8.16
C ASP A 56 8.91 14.28 7.22
N THR A 57 8.37 14.28 6.00
CA THR A 57 8.80 13.38 4.92
C THR A 57 10.28 13.50 4.55
N ARG A 58 10.90 14.69 4.69
CA ARG A 58 12.33 14.87 4.35
C ARG A 58 13.21 14.23 5.41
N ALA A 59 12.88 14.44 6.68
CA ALA A 59 13.60 13.82 7.79
C ALA A 59 13.60 12.29 7.67
N ILE A 60 12.47 11.69 7.25
CA ILE A 60 12.38 10.23 7.01
C ILE A 60 13.28 9.80 5.86
N LEU A 61 13.28 10.52 4.73
CA LEU A 61 14.11 10.19 3.58
C LEU A 61 15.61 10.35 3.86
N GLU A 62 15.99 11.34 4.67
CA GLU A 62 17.36 11.55 5.13
C GLU A 62 17.81 10.46 6.11
N GLN A 63 16.94 10.13 7.08
CA GLN A 63 17.17 9.08 8.07
C GLN A 63 17.40 7.72 7.41
N TYR A 64 16.62 7.39 6.37
CA TYR A 64 16.72 6.14 5.61
C TYR A 64 17.28 6.40 4.20
N SER A 65 18.37 7.17 4.13
CA SER A 65 19.03 7.49 2.86
C SER A 65 19.72 6.28 2.23
N ASP A 66 20.07 5.28 3.03
CA ASP A 66 20.68 4.01 2.64
C ASP A 66 19.65 2.87 2.41
N PHE A 67 18.36 3.12 2.65
CA PHE A 67 17.30 2.18 2.31
C PHE A 67 17.21 2.00 0.80
N ASP A 68 17.10 0.74 0.36
CA ASP A 68 16.88 0.42 -1.04
C ASP A 68 16.01 -0.85 -1.22
N ILE A 69 15.37 -0.96 -2.38
CA ILE A 69 14.47 -2.08 -2.72
C ILE A 69 14.80 -2.60 -4.11
N SER A 70 15.04 -3.90 -4.24
CA SER A 70 15.25 -4.52 -5.55
C SER A 70 14.29 -5.68 -5.80
N ILE A 71 13.89 -5.84 -7.06
CA ILE A 71 13.08 -6.97 -7.52
C ILE A 71 14.04 -8.07 -7.91
N VAL A 72 13.88 -9.26 -7.31
CA VAL A 72 14.70 -10.42 -7.61
C VAL A 72 13.81 -11.50 -8.22
N GLN A 73 14.17 -11.95 -9.41
CA GLN A 73 13.48 -13.04 -10.09
C GLN A 73 13.67 -14.37 -9.37
N GLN A 74 12.62 -15.19 -9.36
CA GLN A 74 12.65 -16.59 -8.93
C GLN A 74 12.01 -17.48 -10.00
N ASP A 75 12.17 -18.81 -9.85
CA ASP A 75 11.63 -19.81 -10.78
C ASP A 75 10.09 -19.70 -10.97
N ARG A 76 9.36 -19.17 -9.98
CA ARG A 76 7.90 -19.02 -10.00
C ARG A 76 7.45 -17.62 -9.57
N GLY A 77 8.03 -16.57 -10.16
CA GLY A 77 7.60 -15.19 -9.94
C GLY A 77 8.74 -14.31 -9.43
N ILE A 78 8.45 -13.48 -8.42
CA ILE A 78 9.40 -12.49 -7.90
C ILE A 78 9.45 -12.51 -6.37
N LYS A 79 10.57 -12.04 -5.83
CA LYS A 79 10.71 -11.60 -4.44
C LYS A 79 11.23 -10.17 -4.40
N LEU A 80 11.01 -9.48 -3.28
CA LEU A 80 11.59 -8.18 -3.03
C LEU A 80 12.75 -8.34 -2.04
N ALA A 81 13.92 -7.82 -2.38
CA ALA A 81 15.05 -7.70 -1.48
C ALA A 81 15.11 -6.27 -0.95
N LEU A 82 14.99 -6.12 0.36
CA LEU A 82 14.97 -4.85 1.07
C LEU A 82 16.29 -4.68 1.81
N ARG A 83 17.03 -3.61 1.50
CA ARG A 83 18.27 -3.24 2.19
C ARG A 83 17.95 -2.16 3.21
N ASN A 84 18.41 -2.35 4.45
CA ASN A 84 18.30 -1.38 5.54
C ASN A 84 16.85 -0.88 5.76
N ALA A 85 15.89 -1.82 5.71
CA ALA A 85 14.48 -1.53 5.94
C ALA A 85 14.23 -1.03 7.38
N PRO A 86 13.28 -0.09 7.59
CA PRO A 86 12.90 0.39 8.92
C PRO A 86 12.55 -0.78 9.87
N PRO A 87 13.14 -0.83 11.08
CA PRO A 87 12.94 -1.94 12.01
C PRO A 87 11.49 -2.03 12.54
N ASP A 88 10.77 -0.91 12.60
CA ASP A 88 9.37 -0.85 13.05
C ASP A 88 8.39 -1.63 12.15
N ALA A 89 8.82 -2.00 10.93
CA ALA A 89 8.06 -2.87 10.05
C ALA A 89 8.08 -4.36 10.46
N PHE A 90 8.90 -4.73 11.45
CA PHE A 90 9.16 -6.10 11.86
C PHE A 90 8.74 -6.34 13.33
N VAL A 91 8.26 -7.56 13.60
CA VAL A 91 8.01 -8.08 14.95
C VAL A 91 8.76 -9.42 15.05
N ASP A 92 9.68 -9.53 16.01
CA ASP A 92 10.53 -10.71 16.20
C ASP A 92 11.25 -11.14 14.91
N GLY A 93 11.74 -10.16 14.14
CA GLY A 93 12.44 -10.37 12.86
C GLY A 93 11.52 -10.74 11.68
N THR A 94 10.21 -10.86 11.89
CA THR A 94 9.25 -11.17 10.84
C THR A 94 8.48 -9.91 10.45
N MET A 95 8.39 -9.61 9.14
CA MET A 95 7.65 -8.44 8.66
C MET A 95 6.16 -8.56 8.99
N ILE A 96 5.55 -7.46 9.43
CA ILE A 96 4.10 -7.39 9.66
C ILE A 96 3.38 -7.71 8.35
N ARG A 97 2.48 -8.70 8.37
CA ARG A 97 1.79 -9.21 7.18
C ARG A 97 1.10 -8.12 6.35
N GLY A 98 0.40 -7.19 7.00
CA GLY A 98 -0.27 -6.09 6.31
C GLY A 98 0.68 -5.11 5.61
N ILE A 99 1.88 -4.89 6.18
CA ILE A 99 2.92 -4.07 5.54
C ILE A 99 3.43 -4.79 4.28
N ARG A 100 3.69 -6.10 4.38
CA ARG A 100 4.10 -6.92 3.24
C ARG A 100 3.05 -6.89 2.12
N GLU A 101 1.77 -7.07 2.43
CA GLU A 101 0.67 -6.96 1.46
C GLU A 101 0.66 -5.58 0.77
N GLN A 102 0.85 -4.51 1.53
CA GLN A 102 0.93 -3.15 0.99
C GLN A 102 2.17 -2.93 0.10
N LEU A 103 3.33 -3.52 0.41
CA LEU A 103 4.52 -3.45 -0.44
C LEU A 103 4.27 -4.03 -1.83
N PHE A 104 3.61 -5.18 -1.91
CA PHE A 104 3.28 -5.78 -3.21
C PHE A 104 2.14 -5.03 -3.92
N ALA A 105 1.23 -4.37 -3.18
CA ALA A 105 0.27 -3.46 -3.77
C ALA A 105 0.96 -2.23 -4.41
N VAL A 106 1.98 -1.66 -3.75
CA VAL A 106 2.81 -0.59 -4.31
C VAL A 106 3.47 -1.04 -5.61
N LEU A 107 4.12 -2.20 -5.60
CA LEU A 107 4.76 -2.74 -6.80
C LEU A 107 3.75 -2.92 -7.94
N ARG A 108 2.63 -3.57 -7.68
CA ARG A 108 1.54 -3.78 -8.65
C ARG A 108 1.10 -2.46 -9.28
N ASP A 109 0.83 -1.44 -8.46
CA ASP A 109 0.23 -0.20 -8.92
C ASP A 109 1.23 0.68 -9.67
N VAL A 110 2.49 0.77 -9.20
CA VAL A 110 3.56 1.53 -9.89
C VAL A 110 3.80 0.94 -11.28
N VAL A 111 3.93 -0.38 -11.38
CA VAL A 111 4.23 -1.08 -12.64
C VAL A 111 3.03 -1.00 -13.59
N TYR A 112 1.81 -1.18 -13.07
CA TYR A 112 0.61 -1.11 -13.90
C TYR A 112 0.41 0.30 -14.46
N VAL A 113 0.53 1.33 -13.62
CA VAL A 113 0.36 2.72 -14.05
C VAL A 113 1.41 3.06 -15.09
N ASP A 114 2.67 2.71 -14.88
CA ASP A 114 3.72 2.99 -15.85
C ASP A 114 3.45 2.34 -17.21
N SER A 115 3.20 1.02 -17.23
CA SER A 115 2.92 0.30 -18.48
C SER A 115 1.71 0.89 -19.23
N THR A 116 0.69 1.32 -18.50
CA THR A 116 -0.52 1.92 -19.06
C THR A 116 -0.27 3.31 -19.64
N LEU A 117 0.51 4.13 -18.94
CA LEU A 117 0.89 5.48 -19.36
C LEU A 117 1.83 5.44 -20.58
N SER A 118 2.85 4.59 -20.53
CA SER A 118 3.83 4.38 -21.59
C SER A 118 3.18 3.88 -22.89
N ALA A 119 2.18 2.99 -22.78
CA ALA A 119 1.44 2.51 -23.93
C ALA A 119 0.45 3.53 -24.53
N ARG A 120 0.29 4.73 -23.93
CA ARG A 120 -0.72 5.75 -24.31
C ARG A 120 -2.12 5.17 -24.51
N GLN A 121 -2.48 4.18 -23.68
CA GLN A 121 -3.74 3.44 -23.83
C GLN A 121 -4.97 4.33 -23.62
N PHE A 122 -4.80 5.44 -22.87
CA PHE A 122 -5.85 6.40 -22.57
C PHE A 122 -5.41 7.81 -22.92
N ASP A 123 -6.33 8.60 -23.49
CA ASP A 123 -6.15 10.04 -23.65
C ASP A 123 -6.42 10.78 -22.34
N LEU A 124 -5.37 11.01 -21.56
CA LEU A 124 -5.44 11.73 -20.28
C LEU A 124 -5.72 13.24 -20.42
N GLY A 125 -5.74 13.78 -21.64
CA GLY A 125 -6.25 15.13 -21.90
C GLY A 125 -7.78 15.21 -21.91
N SER A 126 -8.46 14.07 -21.94
CA SER A 126 -9.93 13.99 -21.99
C SER A 126 -10.55 13.45 -20.70
N SER A 127 -11.70 13.99 -20.31
CA SER A 127 -12.49 13.48 -19.17
C SER A 127 -12.82 11.99 -19.30
N LYS A 128 -13.13 11.53 -20.53
CA LYS A 128 -13.40 10.12 -20.82
C LYS A 128 -12.16 9.25 -20.61
N GLY A 129 -10.99 9.68 -21.09
CA GLY A 129 -9.75 8.93 -20.91
C GLY A 129 -9.33 8.83 -19.45
N ILE A 130 -9.44 9.93 -18.69
CA ILE A 130 -9.17 9.93 -17.24
C ILE A 130 -10.08 8.95 -16.50
N THR A 131 -11.39 8.97 -16.79
CA THR A 131 -12.36 8.06 -16.15
C THR A 131 -12.04 6.59 -16.42
N ASN A 132 -11.67 6.27 -17.67
CA ASN A 132 -11.27 4.91 -18.03
C ASN A 132 -9.95 4.50 -17.36
N ALA A 133 -8.96 5.39 -17.30
CA ALA A 133 -7.70 5.12 -16.62
C ALA A 133 -7.93 4.79 -15.13
N VAL A 134 -8.72 5.60 -14.42
CA VAL A 134 -9.08 5.33 -13.01
C VAL A 134 -9.78 3.97 -12.87
N PHE A 135 -10.79 3.69 -13.70
CA PHE A 135 -11.49 2.40 -13.66
C PHE A 135 -10.53 1.21 -13.87
N HIS A 136 -9.61 1.32 -14.82
CA HIS A 136 -8.64 0.26 -15.13
C HIS A 136 -7.65 0.02 -13.99
N ILE A 137 -7.17 1.09 -13.33
CA ILE A 137 -6.30 0.98 -12.14
C ILE A 137 -7.05 0.24 -11.02
N LEU A 138 -8.28 0.65 -10.70
CA LEU A 138 -9.08 -0.01 -9.65
C LEU A 138 -9.42 -1.47 -10.02
N ARG A 139 -9.65 -1.74 -11.31
CA ARG A 139 -9.87 -3.11 -11.80
C ARG A 139 -8.62 -3.97 -11.66
N ASN A 140 -7.45 -3.46 -12.03
CA ASN A 140 -6.17 -4.14 -11.88
C ASN A 140 -5.83 -4.41 -10.40
N ALA A 141 -6.18 -3.49 -9.52
CA ALA A 141 -6.08 -3.67 -8.08
C ALA A 141 -7.02 -4.73 -7.50
N GLY A 142 -7.95 -5.26 -8.32
CA GLY A 142 -8.87 -6.32 -7.93
C GLY A 142 -9.95 -5.88 -6.92
N ILE A 143 -10.15 -4.58 -6.73
CA ILE A 143 -11.09 -4.04 -5.72
C ILE A 143 -12.54 -3.96 -6.23
N LEU A 144 -12.75 -4.01 -7.54
CA LEU A 144 -14.08 -4.00 -8.16
C LEU A 144 -14.68 -5.42 -8.14
N LYS A 145 -15.28 -5.82 -7.02
CA LYS A 145 -15.87 -7.16 -6.82
C LYS A 145 -17.33 -7.22 -7.32
N ILE A 146 -17.74 -8.36 -7.86
CA ILE A 146 -19.12 -8.65 -8.30
C ILE A 146 -19.60 -9.95 -7.63
N PRO A 147 -20.84 -10.03 -7.11
CA PRO A 147 -21.84 -8.94 -7.04
C PRO A 147 -21.49 -7.91 -5.95
N ALA A 148 -21.48 -6.63 -6.30
CA ALA A 148 -21.25 -5.55 -5.34
C ALA A 148 -22.56 -5.16 -4.65
N ARG A 149 -22.60 -5.21 -3.32
CA ARG A 149 -23.63 -4.50 -2.54
C ARG A 149 -23.11 -3.09 -2.22
N PRO A 150 -23.93 -2.04 -2.35
CA PRO A 150 -23.50 -0.67 -2.05
C PRO A 150 -23.37 -0.48 -0.53
N ARG A 151 -22.24 -0.91 0.03
CA ARG A 151 -21.95 -0.88 1.47
C ARG A 151 -20.67 -0.11 1.83
N LEU A 152 -19.97 0.45 0.84
CA LEU A 152 -18.72 1.19 1.05
C LEU A 152 -19.01 2.65 1.41
N VAL A 153 -18.46 3.10 2.54
CA VAL A 153 -18.54 4.48 3.02
C VAL A 153 -17.16 5.12 2.91
N VAL A 154 -17.07 6.24 2.19
CA VAL A 154 -15.85 7.04 2.11
C VAL A 154 -15.82 8.01 3.30
N CYS A 155 -14.79 7.94 4.13
CA CYS A 155 -14.59 8.81 5.28
C CYS A 155 -13.40 9.75 5.04
N TRP A 156 -13.65 11.06 5.15
CA TRP A 156 -12.63 12.11 5.05
C TRP A 156 -12.48 12.84 6.38
N GLY A 157 -11.30 13.38 6.64
CA GLY A 157 -11.01 14.23 7.79
C GLY A 157 -9.52 14.53 7.93
N GLY A 158 -9.18 15.29 8.97
CA GLY A 158 -7.81 15.75 9.20
C GLY A 158 -6.82 14.63 9.59
N HIS A 159 -5.57 14.80 9.17
CA HIS A 159 -4.44 13.97 9.59
C HIS A 159 -4.06 14.22 11.06
N ALA A 160 -4.03 15.49 11.48
CA ALA A 160 -3.78 15.92 12.84
C ALA A 160 -5.10 16.45 13.45
N ILE A 161 -5.63 15.72 14.43
CA ILE A 161 -6.91 16.01 15.09
C ILE A 161 -6.78 15.83 16.60
N ALA A 162 -7.64 16.51 17.35
CA ALA A 162 -7.64 16.39 18.81
C ALA A 162 -8.06 14.98 19.26
N ARG A 163 -7.75 14.62 20.50
CA ARG A 163 -8.07 13.29 21.01
C ARG A 163 -9.59 13.02 21.02
N GLU A 164 -10.38 14.01 21.36
CA GLU A 164 -11.84 13.95 21.35
C GLU A 164 -12.39 13.63 19.94
N GLU A 165 -11.89 14.33 18.92
CA GLU A 165 -12.24 14.06 17.51
C GLU A 165 -11.81 12.65 17.10
N TYR A 166 -10.59 12.22 17.49
CA TYR A 166 -10.12 10.86 17.19
C TYR A 166 -11.01 9.79 17.82
N ASP A 167 -11.41 9.98 19.08
CA ASP A 167 -12.31 9.04 19.77
C ASP A 167 -13.71 9.03 19.12
N TYR A 168 -14.23 10.19 18.71
CA TYR A 168 -15.47 10.27 17.96
C TYR A 168 -15.41 9.53 16.63
N THR A 169 -14.31 9.67 15.86
CA THR A 169 -14.16 8.96 14.58
C THR A 169 -14.15 7.44 14.75
N LYS A 170 -13.61 6.93 15.86
CA LYS A 170 -13.68 5.49 16.19
C LYS A 170 -15.10 5.06 16.52
N GLU A 171 -15.85 5.83 17.31
CA GLU A 171 -17.24 5.51 17.62
C GLU A 171 -18.10 5.52 16.36
N LEU A 172 -17.92 6.51 15.48
CA LEU A 172 -18.57 6.56 14.18
C LEU A 172 -18.26 5.31 13.35
N GLY A 173 -16.99 4.94 13.22
CA GLY A 173 -16.58 3.72 12.53
C GLY A 173 -17.17 2.45 13.12
N TYR A 174 -17.25 2.38 14.45
CA TYR A 174 -17.90 1.27 15.16
C TYR A 174 -19.40 1.17 14.81
N GLN A 175 -20.12 2.28 14.80
CA GLN A 175 -21.54 2.31 14.43
C GLN A 175 -21.78 1.94 12.96
N LEU A 176 -20.89 2.33 12.04
CA LEU A 176 -20.92 1.89 10.65
C LEU A 176 -20.68 0.39 10.52
N GLY A 177 -19.64 -0.13 11.19
CA GLY A 177 -19.31 -1.55 11.14
C GLY A 177 -20.40 -2.44 11.76
N LEU A 178 -21.14 -1.97 12.77
CA LEU A 178 -22.26 -2.72 13.35
C LEU A 178 -23.40 -2.94 12.34
N ARG A 179 -23.46 -2.14 11.28
CA ARG A 179 -24.42 -2.24 10.17
C ARG A 179 -23.85 -2.95 8.95
N GLY A 180 -22.64 -3.50 9.06
CA GLY A 180 -21.94 -4.21 7.99
C GLY A 180 -21.53 -3.31 6.83
N LEU A 181 -21.25 -2.03 7.11
CA LEU A 181 -20.69 -1.10 6.15
C LEU A 181 -19.16 -1.19 6.13
N ASP A 182 -18.58 -1.10 4.94
CA ASP A 182 -17.13 -1.08 4.70
C ASP A 182 -16.63 0.37 4.71
N ILE A 183 -15.35 0.55 5.01
CA ILE A 183 -14.72 1.88 5.15
C ILE A 183 -13.65 2.08 4.07
N CYS A 184 -13.70 3.22 3.39
CA CYS A 184 -12.63 3.73 2.53
C CYS A 184 -12.13 5.07 3.07
N THR A 185 -10.82 5.26 3.20
CA THR A 185 -10.19 6.52 3.65
C THR A 185 -9.01 6.88 2.77
N GLY A 186 -8.42 8.07 2.99
CA GLY A 186 -7.23 8.53 2.27
C GLY A 186 -5.90 7.92 2.74
N CYS A 187 -5.93 6.90 3.62
CA CYS A 187 -4.76 6.40 4.37
C CYS A 187 -4.15 7.45 5.32
N GLY A 188 -3.27 7.04 6.23
CA GLY A 188 -2.59 7.97 7.17
C GLY A 188 -3.22 8.06 8.57
N ALA A 189 -2.85 9.09 9.34
CA ALA A 189 -3.21 9.23 10.75
C ALA A 189 -4.59 9.92 10.96
N GLY A 190 -4.91 10.19 12.23
CA GLY A 190 -6.10 10.94 12.60
C GLY A 190 -7.41 10.32 12.12
N ALA A 191 -8.25 11.14 11.46
CA ALA A 191 -9.58 10.77 10.99
C ALA A 191 -9.56 9.72 9.87
N MET A 192 -8.41 9.49 9.24
CA MET A 192 -8.25 8.47 8.19
C MET A 192 -7.98 7.07 8.77
N LYS A 193 -7.64 6.98 10.07
CA LYS A 193 -7.34 5.74 10.81
C LYS A 193 -8.41 5.38 11.84
N GLY A 194 -8.98 6.38 12.52
CA GLY A 194 -9.98 6.17 13.57
C GLY A 194 -11.19 5.32 13.15
N PRO A 195 -11.89 5.65 12.06
CA PRO A 195 -13.06 4.89 11.60
C PRO A 195 -12.77 3.42 11.32
N MET A 196 -11.61 3.12 10.71
CA MET A 196 -11.19 1.74 10.43
C MET A 196 -11.02 0.92 11.72
N LYS A 197 -10.43 1.52 12.78
CA LYS A 197 -10.29 0.85 14.08
C LYS A 197 -11.63 0.52 14.73
N GLY A 198 -12.58 1.45 14.67
CA GLY A 198 -13.93 1.22 15.19
C GLY A 198 -14.66 0.12 14.42
N ALA A 199 -14.64 0.22 13.08
CA ALA A 199 -15.29 -0.72 12.19
C ALA A 199 -14.74 -2.14 12.36
N ALA A 200 -13.42 -2.32 12.51
CA ALA A 200 -12.81 -3.63 12.73
C ALA A 200 -13.37 -4.37 13.96
N ILE A 201 -13.56 -3.66 15.08
CA ILE A 201 -14.17 -4.25 16.29
C ILE A 201 -15.64 -4.61 16.03
N ALA A 202 -16.38 -3.74 15.34
CA ALA A 202 -17.79 -3.95 15.07
C ALA A 202 -18.05 -5.09 14.08
N HIS A 203 -17.26 -5.19 13.01
CA HIS A 203 -17.28 -6.32 12.07
C HIS A 203 -17.00 -7.64 12.78
N ALA A 204 -16.01 -7.67 13.68
CA ALA A 204 -15.73 -8.85 14.50
C ALA A 204 -16.91 -9.25 15.39
N LYS A 205 -17.64 -8.28 15.98
CA LYS A 205 -18.87 -8.53 16.76
C LYS A 205 -19.99 -9.11 15.88
N GLN A 206 -20.16 -8.59 14.67
CA GLN A 206 -21.15 -9.07 13.70
C GLN A 206 -20.71 -10.35 12.96
N ARG A 207 -19.52 -10.87 13.25
CA ARG A 207 -18.92 -12.04 12.58
C ARG A 207 -18.82 -11.88 11.06
N ILE A 208 -18.61 -10.64 10.61
CA ILE A 208 -18.34 -10.33 9.20
C ILE A 208 -16.87 -10.68 8.93
N ARG A 209 -16.62 -11.55 7.95
CA ARG A 209 -15.29 -12.06 7.58
C ARG A 209 -14.83 -11.62 6.18
N ASP A 210 -15.70 -10.91 5.47
CA ASP A 210 -15.58 -10.60 4.04
C ASP A 210 -15.51 -9.10 3.77
#